data_AF-A0AAN9ZIK2-F1
#
_entry.id   AF-A0AAN9ZIK2-F1
#
_cell.length_a   1.000
_cell.length_b   1.000
_cell.length_c   1.000
_cell.angle_alpha   90.00
_cell.angle_beta   90.00
_cell.angle_gamma   90.00
#
_symmetry.space_group_name_H-M   'P 1'
#
loop_
_entity.id
_entity.type
_entity.pdbx_description
1 polymer ?
#
loop_
_entity_poly.entity_id
_entity_poly.type
_entity_poly.pdbx_seq_one_letter_code
_entity_poly.pdbx_strand_id
1 'polypeptide(L)'
;MQLEEQLPKQLRDPMPLVWVKPVESSALDERGRFVCPLYKTSERRGTLSTTGHSTNYVLPFLLETGLPPSHWVQRGAALLLGLDD
;
A
#
# COMPACT_ATOMS: atom_id res chain seq x y z
N MET A 1 7.96 1.96 13.09
CA MET A 1 6.54 2.25 12.83
C MET A 1 5.99 1.01 12.14
N GLN A 2 4.92 0.41 12.68
CA GLN A 2 4.38 -0.86 12.19
C GLN A 2 2.87 -0.73 11.97
N LEU A 3 2.31 -1.61 11.15
CA LEU A 3 0.86 -1.69 10.96
C LEU A 3 0.15 -2.19 12.21
N GLU A 4 -0.97 -1.53 12.51
CA GLU A 4 -1.87 -1.83 13.62
C GLU A 4 -3.33 -1.78 13.13
N GLU A 5 -4.23 -2.36 13.91
CA GLU A 5 -5.66 -2.32 13.62
C GLU A 5 -6.23 -0.90 13.72
N GLN A 6 -7.19 -0.59 12.84
CA GLN A 6 -7.84 0.71 12.85
C GLN A 6 -8.74 0.86 14.09
N LEU A 7 -8.86 2.10 14.58
CA LEU A 7 -9.79 2.42 15.64
C LEU A 7 -11.26 2.28 15.15
N PRO A 8 -12.21 1.92 16.03
CA PRO A 8 -13.61 1.84 15.66
C PRO A 8 -14.11 3.14 15.02
N LYS A 9 -14.80 3.01 13.88
CA LYS A 9 -15.35 4.13 13.07
C LYS A 9 -14.28 5.03 12.43
N GLN A 10 -13.02 4.63 12.43
CA GLN A 10 -11.97 5.28 11.67
C GLN A 10 -11.66 4.44 10.42
N LEU A 11 -12.12 4.92 9.27
CA LEU A 11 -11.95 4.21 8.00
C LEU A 11 -10.56 4.39 7.38
N ARG A 12 -9.84 5.43 7.81
CA ARG A 12 -8.60 5.89 7.18
C ARG A 12 -7.64 6.39 8.25
N ASP A 13 -6.37 6.07 8.08
CA ASP A 13 -5.28 6.51 8.93
C ASP A 13 -4.25 7.27 8.09
N PRO A 14 -3.75 8.42 8.57
CA PRO A 14 -2.72 9.16 7.85
C PRO A 14 -1.41 8.37 7.86
N MET A 15 -0.84 8.17 6.67
CA MET A 15 0.53 7.68 6.55
C MET A 15 1.49 8.84 6.87
N PRO A 16 2.59 8.61 7.63
CA PRO A 16 3.65 9.61 7.76
C PRO A 16 4.22 10.02 6.40
N LEU A 17 4.93 11.14 6.37
CA LEU A 17 5.72 11.53 5.20
C LEU A 17 6.74 10.44 4.87
N VAL A 18 6.67 9.90 3.66
CA VAL A 18 7.59 8.87 3.18
C VAL A 18 8.51 9.44 2.11
N TRP A 19 9.81 9.19 2.24
CA TRP A 19 10.80 9.48 1.22
C TRP A 19 11.06 8.24 0.37
N VAL A 20 10.75 8.30 -0.92
CA VAL A 20 11.04 7.23 -1.87
C VAL A 20 12.43 7.45 -2.45
N LYS A 21 13.36 6.55 -2.10
CA LYS A 21 14.73 6.55 -2.63
C LYS A 21 14.88 5.40 -3.64
N PRO A 22 15.32 5.67 -4.88
CA PRO A 22 15.62 4.62 -5.84
C PRO A 22 16.72 3.69 -5.31
N VAL A 23 16.50 2.38 -5.44
CA VAL A 23 17.44 1.31 -5.09
C VAL A 23 17.32 0.18 -6.12
N GLU A 24 18.32 -0.69 -6.18
CA GLU A 24 18.22 -1.92 -6.97
C GLU A 24 17.14 -2.84 -6.40
N SER A 25 16.37 -3.50 -7.27
CA SER A 25 15.31 -4.40 -6.83
C SER A 25 15.82 -5.58 -6.00
N SER A 26 17.06 -6.00 -6.22
CA SER A 26 17.76 -7.03 -5.44
C SER A 26 17.98 -6.64 -3.97
N ALA A 27 18.01 -5.34 -3.67
CA ALA A 27 18.18 -4.82 -2.32
C ALA A 27 16.86 -4.70 -1.54
N LEU A 28 15.71 -4.99 -2.17
CA LEU A 28 14.41 -4.98 -1.51
C LEU A 28 14.24 -6.26 -0.68
N ASP A 29 14.12 -6.10 0.64
CA ASP A 29 13.91 -7.22 1.55
C ASP A 29 12.42 -7.45 1.85
N GLU A 30 11.73 -8.31 1.13
CA GLU A 30 10.28 -8.51 1.37
C GLU A 30 9.99 -9.36 2.64
N ARG A 31 11.00 -9.92 3.29
CA ARG A 31 10.81 -10.96 4.32
C ARG A 31 10.04 -10.43 5.52
N GLY A 32 8.89 -11.04 5.79
CA GLY A 32 8.06 -10.70 6.96
C GLY A 32 7.31 -9.37 6.84
N ARG A 33 7.45 -8.65 5.71
CA ARG A 33 6.79 -7.36 5.50
C ARG A 33 5.53 -7.53 4.68
N PHE A 34 4.55 -6.67 4.93
CA PHE A 34 3.35 -6.62 4.11
C PHE A 34 3.63 -5.82 2.83
N VAL A 35 3.46 -6.47 1.68
CA VAL A 35 3.52 -5.83 0.36
C VAL A 35 2.21 -5.07 0.13
N CYS A 36 2.15 -3.85 0.66
CA CYS A 36 0.97 -3.00 0.62
C CYS A 36 0.84 -2.32 -0.75
N PRO A 37 -0.29 -2.46 -1.46
CA PRO A 37 -0.47 -1.77 -2.73
C PRO A 37 -0.79 -0.28 -2.51
N LEU A 38 -0.15 0.60 -3.28
CA LEU A 38 -0.51 2.02 -3.36
C LEU A 38 -1.40 2.28 -4.59
N TYR A 39 -2.56 2.90 -4.37
CA TYR A 39 -3.48 3.33 -5.42
C TYR A 39 -3.64 4.85 -5.46
N LYS A 40 -4.10 5.39 -6.58
CA LYS A 40 -4.45 6.80 -6.71
C LYS A 40 -5.80 7.12 -6.06
N THR A 41 -6.81 6.27 -6.27
CA THR A 41 -8.19 6.48 -5.81
C THR A 41 -8.70 5.33 -4.94
N SER A 42 -9.72 5.59 -4.11
CA SER A 42 -10.21 4.61 -3.14
C SER A 42 -11.08 3.50 -3.74
N GLU A 43 -11.64 3.71 -4.94
CA GLU A 43 -12.34 2.65 -5.70
C GLU A 43 -11.40 1.49 -6.06
N ARG A 44 -10.08 1.73 -6.13
CA ARG A 44 -9.04 0.75 -6.52
C ARG A 44 -9.29 0.07 -7.87
N ARG A 45 -10.18 0.66 -8.66
CA ARG A 45 -10.50 0.26 -10.02
C ARG A 45 -9.59 1.01 -10.97
N GLY A 46 -8.97 0.28 -11.89
CA GLY A 46 -8.14 0.85 -12.94
C GLY A 46 -8.20 -0.01 -14.18
N THR A 47 -7.74 0.56 -15.29
CA THR A 47 -7.50 -0.14 -16.55
C THR A 47 -5.99 -0.16 -16.80
N LEU A 48 -5.55 -1.06 -17.66
CA LEU A 48 -4.18 -1.02 -18.16
C LEU A 48 -4.11 0.00 -19.30
N SER A 49 -3.08 0.85 -19.28
CA SER A 49 -2.76 1.73 -20.40
C SER A 49 -2.27 0.92 -21.60
N THR A 50 -2.12 1.58 -22.75
CA THR A 50 -1.46 1.00 -23.93
C THR A 50 0.00 0.59 -23.66
N THR A 51 0.62 1.15 -22.62
CA THR A 51 1.98 0.80 -22.16
C THR A 51 1.98 -0.24 -21.05
N GLY A 52 0.83 -0.85 -20.73
CA GLY A 52 0.70 -1.89 -19.70
C GLY A 52 0.75 -1.38 -18.26
N HIS A 53 0.81 -0.07 -18.04
CA HIS A 53 0.79 0.51 -16.70
C HIS A 53 -0.65 0.70 -16.23
N SER A 54 -0.91 0.42 -14.95
CA SER A 54 -2.24 0.67 -14.40
C SER A 54 -2.55 2.17 -14.35
N THR A 55 -3.78 2.54 -14.66
CA THR A 55 -4.26 3.91 -14.45
C THR A 55 -4.42 4.26 -12.98
N ASN A 56 -4.57 3.26 -12.09
CA ASN A 56 -4.82 3.46 -10.66
C ASN A 56 -3.76 2.84 -9.73
N TYR A 57 -3.25 1.65 -10.02
CA TYR A 57 -2.15 1.06 -9.23
C TYR A 57 -0.84 1.80 -9.51
N VAL A 58 -0.13 2.18 -8.44
CA VAL A 58 1.11 2.97 -8.53
C VAL A 58 2.32 2.07 -8.34
N LEU A 59 2.51 1.53 -7.13
CA LEU A 59 3.65 0.68 -6.76
C LEU A 59 3.40 -0.02 -5.42
N PRO A 60 4.18 -1.06 -5.06
CA PRO A 60 4.09 -1.69 -3.75
C PRO A 60 4.94 -0.96 -2.69
N PHE A 61 4.43 -0.87 -1.47
CA PHE A 61 5.17 -0.43 -0.27
C PHE A 61 5.40 -1.62 0.66
N LEU A 62 6.65 -1.80 1.09
CA LEU A 62 6.99 -2.82 2.09
C LEU A 62 6.80 -2.22 3.48
N LEU A 63 5.69 -2.60 4.13
CA LEU A 63 5.32 -2.10 5.44
C LEU A 63 5.66 -3.12 6.53
N GLU A 64 6.27 -2.63 7.61
CA GLU A 64 6.54 -3.42 8.81
C GLU A 64 5.24 -3.84 9.49
N THR A 65 5.19 -5.06 10.02
CA THR A 65 4.02 -5.56 10.74
C THR A 65 4.37 -6.59 11.80
N GLY A 66 3.61 -6.59 12.90
CA GLY A 66 3.67 -7.64 13.93
C GLY A 66 2.79 -8.86 13.64
N LEU A 67 1.98 -8.83 12.57
CA LEU A 67 1.09 -9.93 12.16
C LEU A 67 1.52 -10.52 10.81
N PRO A 68 1.14 -11.77 10.48
CA PRO A 68 1.43 -12.35 9.18
C PRO A 68 0.91 -11.46 8.03
N PRO A 69 1.65 -11.26 6.93
CA PRO A 69 1.20 -10.42 5.80
C PRO A 69 -0.19 -10.80 5.24
N SER A 70 -0.55 -12.09 5.30
CA SER A 70 -1.86 -12.60 4.90
C SER A 70 -3.03 -11.96 5.66
N HIS A 71 -2.83 -11.55 6.90
CA HIS A 71 -3.81 -10.83 7.70
C HIS A 71 -4.25 -9.54 7.01
N TRP A 72 -3.29 -8.73 6.57
CA TRP A 72 -3.54 -7.45 5.91
C TRP A 72 -4.08 -7.60 4.48
N VAL A 73 -3.67 -8.67 3.78
CA VAL A 73 -4.27 -9.06 2.50
C VAL A 73 -5.75 -9.34 2.68
N GLN A 74 -6.14 -10.14 3.68
CA GLN A 74 -7.54 -10.49 3.95
C GLN A 74 -8.37 -9.27 4.39
N ARG A 75 -7.75 -8.32 5.11
CA ARG A 75 -8.40 -7.05 5.47
C ARG A 75 -8.52 -6.07 4.30
N GLY A 76 -7.88 -6.34 3.16
CA GLY A 76 -7.86 -5.42 2.04
C GLY A 76 -7.16 -4.10 2.38
N ALA A 77 -6.13 -4.13 3.23
CA ALA A 77 -5.34 -2.94 3.54
C ALA A 77 -4.62 -2.41 2.28
N ALA A 78 -4.64 -1.09 2.08
CA ALA A 78 -3.92 -0.44 0.98
C ALA A 78 -3.60 1.02 1.33
N LEU A 79 -2.61 1.58 0.64
CA LEU A 79 -2.32 3.01 0.67
C LEU A 79 -3.06 3.73 -0.47
N LEU A 80 -3.42 4.98 -0.21
CA LEU A 80 -4.08 5.86 -1.19
C LEU A 80 -3.29 7.17 -1.27
N LEU A 81 -3.06 7.67 -2.49
CA LEU A 81 -2.46 8.99 -2.71
C LEU A 81 -3.43 10.14 -2.42
N GLY A 82 -4.71 9.91 -2.68
CA GLY A 82 -5.79 10.86 -2.44
C GLY A 82 -7.02 10.16 -1.87
N LEU A 83 -7.80 10.92 -1.13
CA LEU A 83 -9.14 10.49 -0.72
C LEU A 83 -10.12 10.98 -1.78
N ASP A 84 -11.12 10.16 -2.09
CA ASP A 84 -12.24 10.63 -2.92
C ASP A 84 -13.07 11.61 -2.07
N ASP A 85 -13.48 12.74 -2.68
CA ASP A 85 -14.29 13.81 -2.08
C ASP A 85 -15.69 13.33 -1.66
#